data_AF-A0A257A239-F1
#
_entry.id   AF-A0A257A239-F1
#
_cell.length_a   1.000
_cell.length_b   1.000
_cell.length_c   1.000
_cell.angle_alpha   90.00
_cell.angle_beta   90.00
_cell.angle_gamma   90.00
#
_symmetry.space_group_name_H-M   'P 1'
#
loop_
_entity.id
_entity.type
_entity.pdbx_description
1 polymer ?
#
loop_
_entity_poly.entity_id
_entity_poly.type
_entity_poly.pdbx_seq_one_letter_code
_entity_poly.pdbx_strand_id
1 'polypeptide(L)'
;MVEFKVVVNNPKDGKSYNIEVTGHHANSLIGKKIGDEVDGIFVSLPGYKLQITGGTDKDGFPMRSDLPGMVRKRLLLTKGVGFKPKEKGLRRRKTVHGNTVSQNIVQINMKITKHGPRAIEDLLALQKKEEKPSEEKKEATEEKLKEKPEKKEEVKEEKKAEGS
;
A
#
# COMPACT_ATOMS: atom_id res chain seq x y z
N MET A 1 6.92 1.49 11.46
CA MET A 1 5.46 1.24 11.53
C MET A 1 5.12 0.31 10.38
N VAL A 2 4.13 -0.57 10.51
CA VAL A 2 3.71 -1.43 9.39
C VAL A 2 2.82 -0.59 8.48
N GLU A 3 3.10 -0.67 7.19
CA GLU A 3 2.38 0.02 6.13
C GLU A 3 1.91 -1.01 5.12
N PHE A 4 0.64 -0.94 4.74
CA PHE A 4 0.06 -1.84 3.76
C PHE A 4 -0.51 -1.05 2.59
N LYS A 5 -0.21 -1.50 1.38
CA LYS A 5 -0.89 -1.07 0.16
C LYS A 5 -2.13 -1.93 -0.02
N VAL A 6 -3.30 -1.37 0.25
CA VAL A 6 -4.57 -2.09 0.11
C VAL A 6 -5.15 -1.79 -1.27
N VAL A 7 -5.40 -2.85 -2.04
CA VAL A 7 -6.08 -2.77 -3.33
C VAL A 7 -7.53 -3.19 -3.13
N VAL A 8 -8.46 -2.24 -3.24
CA VAL A 8 -9.89 -2.47 -3.11
C VAL A 8 -10.50 -2.62 -4.50
N ASN A 9 -11.05 -3.79 -4.78
CA ASN A 9 -11.71 -4.09 -6.05
C ASN A 9 -13.23 -3.98 -5.91
N ASN A 10 -13.85 -3.22 -6.82
CA ASN A 10 -15.29 -3.18 -6.99
C ASN A 10 -15.72 -4.14 -8.11
N PRO A 11 -16.36 -5.28 -7.79
CA PRO A 11 -16.73 -6.27 -8.80
C PRO A 11 -17.86 -5.80 -9.75
N LYS A 12 -18.62 -4.76 -9.40
CA LYS A 12 -19.71 -4.24 -10.25
C LYS A 12 -19.19 -3.28 -11.30
N ASP A 13 -18.32 -2.37 -10.88
CA ASP A 13 -17.79 -1.31 -11.76
C ASP A 13 -16.49 -1.74 -12.46
N GLY A 14 -15.88 -2.86 -12.05
CA GLY A 14 -14.60 -3.35 -12.56
C GLY A 14 -13.40 -2.48 -12.19
N LYS A 15 -13.62 -1.40 -11.43
CA LYS A 15 -12.59 -0.47 -10.98
C LYS A 15 -11.86 -1.00 -9.76
N SER A 16 -10.57 -0.72 -9.69
CA SER A 16 -9.71 -1.01 -8.54
C SER A 16 -9.09 0.28 -8.02
N TYR A 17 -9.04 0.40 -6.70
CA TYR A 17 -8.52 1.58 -6.01
C TYR A 17 -7.40 1.17 -5.07
N ASN A 18 -6.32 1.95 -5.07
CA ASN A 18 -5.16 1.71 -4.23
C ASN A 18 -5.20 2.72 -3.07
N ILE A 19 -5.13 2.22 -1.85
CA ILE A 19 -5.19 3.00 -0.62
C ILE A 19 -4.00 2.58 0.24
N GLU A 20 -3.22 3.55 0.71
CA GLU A 20 -2.13 3.33 1.63
C GLU A 20 -2.68 3.39 3.06
N VAL A 21 -2.49 2.31 3.82
CA VAL A 21 -2.99 2.19 5.20
C VAL A 21 -1.81 2.16 6.14
N THR A 22 -1.74 3.16 7.01
CA THR A 22 -0.67 3.33 8.00
C THR A 22 -1.21 3.21 9.44
N GLY A 23 -0.29 2.91 10.36
CA GLY A 23 -0.52 3.00 11.79
C GLY A 23 -1.59 2.08 12.38
N HIS A 24 -2.52 2.65 13.15
CA HIS A 24 -3.49 1.87 13.94
C HIS A 24 -4.43 1.03 13.07
N HIS A 25 -4.79 1.56 11.89
CA HIS A 25 -5.61 0.87 10.91
C HIS A 25 -4.90 -0.36 10.34
N ALA A 26 -3.59 -0.24 10.05
CA ALA A 26 -2.76 -1.36 9.58
C ALA A 26 -2.67 -2.47 10.63
N ASN A 27 -2.47 -2.11 11.90
CA ASN A 27 -2.39 -3.10 12.99
C ASN A 27 -3.67 -3.93 13.14
N SER A 28 -4.83 -3.36 12.84
CA SER A 28 -6.13 -4.05 12.92
C SER A 28 -6.32 -5.10 11.82
N LEU A 29 -5.57 -5.01 10.72
CA LEU A 29 -5.58 -5.99 9.63
C LEU A 29 -4.69 -7.20 9.90
N ILE A 30 -3.72 -7.08 10.81
CA ILE A 30 -2.83 -8.16 11.19
C ILE A 30 -3.63 -9.25 11.93
N GLY A 31 -3.40 -10.51 11.58
CA GLY A 31 -4.09 -11.65 12.19
C GLY A 31 -5.42 -12.02 11.54
N LYS A 32 -5.95 -11.20 10.61
CA LYS A 32 -7.09 -11.57 9.77
C LYS A 32 -6.69 -12.63 8.74
N LYS A 33 -7.63 -13.47 8.33
CA LYS A 33 -7.40 -14.52 7.34
C LYS A 33 -7.96 -14.12 5.97
N ILE A 34 -7.39 -14.72 4.93
CA ILE A 34 -8.00 -14.71 3.60
C ILE A 34 -9.38 -15.36 3.68
N GLY A 35 -10.38 -14.66 3.17
CA GLY A 35 -11.79 -15.04 3.20
C GLY A 35 -12.61 -14.29 4.26
N ASP A 36 -11.95 -13.68 5.25
CA ASP A 36 -12.64 -12.94 6.31
C ASP A 36 -13.23 -11.63 5.79
N GLU A 37 -14.40 -11.27 6.32
CA GLU A 37 -15.00 -9.95 6.14
C GLU A 37 -14.44 -8.96 7.17
N VAL A 38 -14.11 -7.77 6.69
CA VAL A 38 -13.53 -6.67 7.45
C VAL A 38 -14.30 -5.39 7.11
N ASP A 39 -14.54 -4.56 8.13
CA ASP A 39 -15.20 -3.27 7.92
C ASP A 39 -14.27 -2.30 7.17
N GLY A 40 -14.82 -1.58 6.20
CA GLY A 40 -14.08 -0.64 5.38
C GLY A 40 -13.49 0.55 6.15
N ILE A 41 -13.89 0.74 7.42
CA ILE A 41 -13.35 1.79 8.31
C ILE A 41 -11.82 1.68 8.42
N PHE A 42 -11.28 0.47 8.48
CA PHE A 42 -9.82 0.23 8.56
C PHE A 42 -9.07 0.58 7.27
N VAL A 43 -9.77 0.78 6.16
CA VAL A 43 -9.19 1.14 4.86
C VAL A 43 -9.75 2.49 4.40
N SER A 44 -10.20 3.31 5.35
CA SER A 44 -10.74 4.66 5.12
C SER A 44 -11.95 4.70 4.16
N LEU A 45 -12.71 3.60 4.08
CA LEU A 45 -13.97 3.45 3.34
C LEU A 45 -15.11 3.18 4.33
N PRO A 46 -15.57 4.19 5.09
CA PRO A 46 -16.62 4.00 6.09
C PRO A 46 -17.94 3.52 5.44
N GLY A 47 -18.61 2.57 6.10
CA GLY A 47 -19.89 2.02 5.64
C GLY A 47 -19.79 0.92 4.57
N TYR A 48 -18.58 0.57 4.12
CA TYR A 48 -18.34 -0.57 3.22
C TYR A 48 -18.00 -1.83 3.99
N LYS A 49 -18.35 -2.99 3.43
CA LYS A 49 -17.79 -4.29 3.86
C LYS A 49 -16.86 -4.83 2.80
N LEU A 50 -15.68 -5.24 3.23
CA LEU A 50 -14.61 -5.73 2.39
C LEU A 50 -14.28 -7.18 2.78
N GLN A 51 -13.96 -8.01 1.80
CA GLN A 51 -13.47 -9.36 2.01
C GLN A 51 -12.01 -9.45 1.58
N ILE A 52 -11.15 -10.02 2.43
CA ILE A 52 -9.75 -10.26 2.06
C ILE A 52 -9.68 -11.42 1.07
N THR A 53 -9.14 -11.20 -0.11
CA THR A 53 -9.00 -12.23 -1.15
C THR A 53 -7.58 -12.78 -1.25
N GLY A 54 -6.58 -12.01 -0.84
CA GLY A 54 -5.18 -12.43 -0.87
C GLY A 54 -4.23 -11.27 -0.65
N GLY A 55 -2.97 -11.48 -1.00
CA GLY A 55 -1.93 -10.47 -0.86
C GLY A 55 -0.57 -10.98 -1.31
N THR A 56 0.41 -10.08 -1.25
CA THR A 56 1.81 -10.37 -1.57
C THR A 56 2.72 -9.95 -0.43
N ASP A 57 3.71 -10.82 -0.17
CA ASP A 57 4.79 -10.58 0.78
C ASP A 57 5.81 -9.58 0.19
N LYS A 58 6.66 -8.99 1.05
CA LYS A 58 7.73 -8.07 0.64
C LYS A 58 8.67 -8.64 -0.43
N ASP A 59 8.91 -9.94 -0.37
CA ASP A 59 9.77 -10.65 -1.34
C ASP A 59 9.00 -11.16 -2.57
N GLY A 60 7.75 -10.71 -2.76
CA GLY A 60 6.91 -11.07 -3.90
C GLY A 60 6.29 -12.47 -3.82
N PHE A 61 6.37 -13.15 -2.67
CA PHE A 61 5.68 -14.42 -2.48
C PHE A 61 4.17 -14.20 -2.32
N PRO A 62 3.33 -14.92 -3.07
CA PRO A 62 1.89 -14.81 -2.93
C PRO A 62 1.41 -15.52 -1.65
N MET A 63 0.35 -14.98 -1.06
CA MET A 63 -0.41 -15.68 -0.02
C MET A 63 -1.28 -16.78 -0.61
N ARG A 64 -1.53 -17.83 0.17
CA ARG A 64 -2.40 -18.94 -0.23
C ARG A 64 -3.44 -19.24 0.85
N SER A 65 -4.72 -19.22 0.48
CA SER A 65 -5.88 -19.47 1.34
C SER A 65 -5.81 -20.79 2.12
N ASP A 66 -5.33 -21.84 1.45
CA ASP A 66 -5.34 -23.22 1.98
C ASP A 66 -4.33 -23.43 3.11
N LEU A 67 -3.31 -22.55 3.21
CA LEU A 67 -2.21 -22.74 4.14
C LEU A 67 -2.44 -21.91 5.41
N PRO A 68 -2.70 -22.55 6.58
CA PRO A 68 -2.87 -21.80 7.81
C PRO A 68 -1.56 -21.23 8.31
N GLY A 69 -1.64 -20.01 8.85
CA GLY A 69 -0.59 -19.33 9.59
C GLY A 69 -0.09 -18.03 8.93
N MET A 70 0.81 -17.36 9.65
CA MET A 70 1.42 -16.07 9.30
C MET A 70 2.83 -16.20 8.70
N VAL A 71 3.32 -17.43 8.53
CA VAL A 71 4.71 -17.72 8.18
C VAL A 71 4.80 -18.28 6.76
N ARG A 72 5.94 -18.07 6.11
CA ARG A 72 6.26 -18.67 4.82
C ARG A 72 6.52 -20.16 4.97
N LYS A 73 6.03 -20.96 4.03
CA LYS A 73 6.33 -22.39 3.94
C LYS A 73 6.72 -22.78 2.52
N ARG A 74 7.63 -23.75 2.41
CA ARG A 74 8.06 -24.30 1.12
C ARG A 74 7.26 -25.56 0.82
N LEU A 75 6.42 -25.50 -0.20
CA LEU A 75 5.51 -26.58 -0.58
C LEU A 75 5.86 -27.12 -1.96
N LEU A 76 5.67 -28.43 -2.16
CA LEU A 76 5.73 -29.05 -3.48
C LEU A 76 4.44 -28.76 -4.23
N LEU A 77 4.48 -27.83 -5.20
CA LEU A 77 3.32 -27.40 -5.97
C LEU A 77 3.28 -28.11 -7.32
N THR A 78 2.09 -28.53 -7.72
CA THR A 78 1.81 -29.09 -9.05
C THR A 78 1.24 -28.02 -9.97
N LYS A 79 0.19 -27.31 -9.53
CA LYS A 79 -0.45 -26.19 -10.24
C LYS A 79 -1.19 -25.32 -9.22
N GLY A 80 -1.31 -24.02 -9.48
CA GLY A 80 -2.16 -23.11 -8.70
C GLY A 80 -1.45 -21.81 -8.33
N VAL A 81 -1.85 -21.23 -7.19
CA VAL A 81 -1.32 -19.97 -6.69
C VAL A 81 0.20 -20.09 -6.46
N GLY A 82 0.97 -19.19 -7.08
CA GLY A 82 2.43 -19.17 -7.02
C GLY A 82 3.15 -20.12 -7.99
N PHE A 83 2.45 -21.03 -8.66
CA PHE A 83 3.07 -21.94 -9.64
C PHE A 83 2.16 -22.27 -10.83
N LYS A 84 2.57 -21.77 -12.01
CA LYS A 84 1.99 -22.12 -13.30
C LYS A 84 2.98 -23.04 -14.04
N PRO A 85 2.75 -24.37 -14.09
CA PRO A 85 3.63 -25.30 -14.79
C PRO A 85 3.56 -25.04 -16.30
N LYS A 86 4.71 -25.14 -16.99
CA LYS A 86 4.78 -25.08 -18.46
C LYS A 86 4.42 -26.42 -19.10
N GLU A 87 4.81 -27.51 -18.45
CA GLU A 87 4.58 -28.88 -18.91
C GLU A 87 3.63 -29.62 -17.97
N LYS A 88 2.88 -30.58 -18.52
CA LYS A 88 1.99 -31.44 -17.73
C LYS A 88 2.84 -32.36 -16.84
N GLY A 89 2.47 -32.46 -15.56
CA GLY A 89 3.16 -33.31 -14.58
C GLY A 89 4.35 -32.67 -13.86
N LEU A 90 4.79 -31.47 -14.25
CA LEU A 90 5.91 -30.80 -13.59
C LEU A 90 5.50 -30.32 -12.19
N ARG A 91 6.26 -30.73 -11.18
CA ARG A 91 6.08 -30.30 -9.78
C ARG A 91 7.34 -29.57 -9.32
N ARG A 92 7.17 -28.45 -8.60
CA ARG A 92 8.30 -27.68 -8.08
C ARG A 92 8.07 -27.27 -6.64
N ARG A 93 9.11 -27.40 -5.80
CA ARG A 93 9.11 -26.83 -4.45
C ARG A 93 9.24 -25.31 -4.53
N LYS A 94 8.21 -24.59 -4.11
CA LYS A 94 8.18 -23.13 -4.05
C LYS A 94 7.77 -22.65 -2.67
N THR A 95 8.24 -21.47 -2.31
CA THR A 95 7.86 -20.79 -1.08
C THR A 95 6.59 -19.99 -1.32
N VAL A 96 5.63 -20.13 -0.40
CA VAL A 96 4.37 -19.39 -0.38
C VAL A 96 4.12 -18.86 1.03
N HIS A 97 3.38 -17.76 1.14
CA HIS A 97 2.97 -17.24 2.43
C HIS A 97 1.65 -17.90 2.87
N GLY A 98 1.45 -18.01 4.17
CA GLY A 98 0.19 -18.51 4.74
C GLY A 98 -0.99 -17.56 4.47
N ASN A 99 -2.16 -17.97 4.93
CA ASN A 99 -3.43 -17.27 4.71
C ASN A 99 -3.70 -16.14 5.71
N THR A 100 -2.89 -16.01 6.75
CA THR A 100 -3.09 -15.01 7.81
C THR A 100 -2.21 -13.81 7.53
N VAL A 101 -2.78 -12.61 7.63
CA VAL A 101 -2.06 -11.35 7.37
C VAL A 101 -0.99 -11.14 8.44
N SER A 102 0.27 -11.05 8.01
CA SER A 102 1.44 -10.78 8.86
C SER A 102 2.06 -9.42 8.54
N GLN A 103 2.97 -8.98 9.41
CA GLN A 103 3.69 -7.70 9.24
C GLN A 103 4.61 -7.65 8.02
N ASN A 104 4.94 -8.80 7.43
CA ASN A 104 5.83 -8.90 6.28
C ASN A 104 5.10 -8.66 4.94
N ILE A 105 3.78 -8.62 4.96
CA ILE A 105 2.96 -8.36 3.78
C ILE A 105 3.10 -6.90 3.37
N VAL A 106 3.18 -6.65 2.06
CA VAL A 106 3.24 -5.29 1.51
C VAL A 106 1.91 -4.92 0.88
N GLN A 107 1.27 -5.85 0.17
CA GLN A 107 0.01 -5.60 -0.51
C GLN A 107 -1.08 -6.55 -0.03
N ILE A 108 -2.28 -6.01 0.21
CA ILE A 108 -3.48 -6.78 0.55
C ILE A 108 -4.53 -6.51 -0.53
N ASN A 109 -5.10 -7.57 -1.09
CA ASN A 109 -6.16 -7.51 -2.09
C ASN A 109 -7.51 -7.76 -1.42
N MET A 110 -8.40 -6.78 -1.53
CA MET A 110 -9.74 -6.84 -0.97
C MET A 110 -10.82 -6.71 -2.04
N LYS A 111 -11.96 -7.33 -1.81
CA LYS A 111 -13.16 -7.25 -2.66
C LYS A 111 -14.30 -6.61 -1.87
N ILE A 112 -15.04 -5.69 -2.48
CA ILE A 112 -16.26 -5.14 -1.87
C ILE A 112 -17.37 -6.20 -1.89
N THR A 113 -17.91 -6.52 -0.70
CA THR A 113 -19.08 -7.41 -0.55
C THR A 113 -20.36 -6.61 -0.37
N LYS A 114 -20.32 -5.53 0.43
CA LYS A 114 -21.46 -4.61 0.62
C LYS A 114 -21.05 -3.17 0.35
N HIS A 115 -21.86 -2.49 -0.44
CA HIS A 115 -21.65 -1.08 -0.78
C HIS A 115 -22.18 -0.18 0.33
N GLY A 116 -21.40 0.86 0.63
CA GLY A 116 -21.81 1.94 1.52
C GLY A 116 -22.62 3.02 0.78
N PRO A 117 -23.10 4.04 1.52
CA PRO A 117 -23.97 5.08 1.00
C PRO A 117 -23.25 6.15 0.15
N ARG A 118 -21.91 6.29 0.28
CA ARG A 118 -21.12 7.30 -0.45
C ARG A 118 -20.27 6.64 -1.54
N ALA A 119 -20.12 7.30 -2.69
CA ALA A 119 -19.29 6.80 -3.77
C ALA A 119 -17.81 6.71 -3.35
N ILE A 120 -17.14 5.65 -3.82
CA ILE A 120 -15.73 5.37 -3.49
C ILE A 120 -14.81 6.47 -4.04
N GLU A 121 -15.14 7.02 -5.21
CA GLU A 121 -14.35 8.05 -5.88
C GLU A 121 -14.30 9.34 -5.07
N ASP A 122 -15.41 9.74 -4.47
CA ASP A 122 -15.46 10.92 -3.61
C ASP A 122 -14.64 10.72 -2.33
N LEU A 123 -14.75 9.53 -1.71
CA LEU A 123 -14.00 9.17 -0.50
C LEU A 123 -12.49 9.15 -0.73
N LEU A 124 -12.04 8.64 -1.89
CA LEU A 124 -10.63 8.66 -2.27
C LEU A 124 -10.14 10.06 -2.68
N ALA A 125 -10.98 10.88 -3.32
CA ALA A 125 -10.62 12.23 -3.72
C ALA A 125 -10.43 13.16 -2.51
N LEU A 126 -11.23 12.98 -1.45
CA LEU A 126 -11.07 13.65 -0.16
C LEU A 126 -9.73 13.28 0.49
N GLN A 127 -9.36 12.00 0.48
CA GLN A 127 -8.10 11.52 1.07
C GLN A 127 -6.86 11.99 0.31
N LYS A 128 -6.89 11.98 -1.03
CA LYS A 128 -5.81 12.56 -1.84
C LYS A 128 -5.67 14.07 -1.67
N LYS A 129 -6.72 14.77 -1.24
CA LYS A 129 -6.66 16.19 -0.86
C LYS A 129 -6.04 16.41 0.52
N GLU A 130 -6.12 15.43 1.41
CA GLU A 130 -5.52 15.48 2.76
C GLU A 130 -4.06 15.02 2.81
N GLU A 131 -3.59 14.21 1.84
CA GLU A 131 -2.16 13.86 1.73
C GLU A 131 -1.33 14.94 1.00
N LYS A 132 -1.95 15.72 0.10
CA LYS A 132 -1.29 16.79 -0.65
C LYS A 132 -0.92 18.09 0.08
N PRO A 133 -1.43 18.48 1.28
CA PRO A 133 -1.02 19.75 1.89
C PRO A 133 0.34 19.72 2.60
N SER A 134 0.95 18.54 2.80
CA SER A 134 2.19 18.42 3.61
C SER A 134 3.49 18.28 2.81
N GLU A 135 3.46 17.85 1.55
CA GLU A 135 4.68 17.73 0.73
C GLU A 135 5.03 19.04 0.02
N GLU A 136 4.05 19.79 -0.51
CA GLU A 136 4.32 21.10 -1.15
C GLU A 136 4.85 22.17 -0.18
N LYS A 137 4.57 22.06 1.12
CA LYS A 137 5.12 23.00 2.11
C LYS A 137 6.56 22.70 2.52
N LYS A 138 7.07 21.47 2.33
CA LYS A 138 8.47 21.16 2.67
C LYS A 138 9.41 21.55 1.54
N GLU A 139 9.03 21.31 0.28
CA GLU A 139 9.83 21.72 -0.88
C GLU A 139 9.91 23.25 -1.03
N ALA A 140 8.79 23.98 -0.82
CA ALA A 140 8.79 25.44 -0.87
C ALA A 140 9.58 26.12 0.27
N THR A 141 9.88 25.41 1.37
CA THR A 141 10.65 25.95 2.49
C THR A 141 12.15 25.69 2.33
N GLU A 142 12.55 24.58 1.71
CA GLU A 142 13.97 24.28 1.42
C GLU A 142 14.52 25.09 0.23
N GLU A 143 13.73 25.34 -0.83
CA GLU A 143 14.20 26.19 -1.94
C GLU A 143 14.40 27.65 -1.49
N LYS A 144 13.53 28.18 -0.63
CA LYS A 144 13.69 29.55 -0.09
C LYS A 144 14.86 29.72 0.89
N LEU A 145 15.37 28.63 1.48
CA LEU A 145 16.58 28.68 2.32
C LEU A 145 17.87 28.49 1.52
N LYS A 146 17.82 27.95 0.29
CA LYS A 146 18.98 27.79 -0.60
C LYS A 146 19.23 29.00 -1.50
N GLU A 147 18.20 29.78 -1.88
CA GLU A 147 18.40 31.03 -2.63
C GLU A 147 18.90 32.22 -1.77
N LYS A 148 18.72 32.18 -0.43
CA LYS A 148 19.17 33.26 0.47
C LYS A 148 20.68 33.34 0.78
N PRO A 149 21.47 32.25 0.77
CA PRO A 149 22.93 32.36 0.93
C PRO A 149 23.65 32.91 -0.31
N GLU A 150 23.28 32.50 -1.54
CA GLU A 150 24.01 32.90 -2.76
C GLU A 150 23.90 34.41 -3.03
N LYS A 151 22.71 35.00 -2.85
CA LYS A 151 22.52 36.46 -2.99
C LYS A 151 23.24 37.30 -1.92
N LYS A 152 23.75 36.70 -0.83
CA LYS A 152 24.53 37.43 0.18
C LYS A 152 26.03 37.44 -0.10
N GLU A 153 26.53 36.52 -0.92
CA GLU A 153 27.94 36.50 -1.32
C GLU A 153 28.21 37.44 -2.51
N GLU A 154 27.35 37.46 -3.54
CA GLU A 154 27.55 38.35 -4.71
C GLU A 154 27.52 39.85 -4.34
N VAL A 155 26.65 40.27 -3.40
CA VAL A 155 26.55 41.68 -2.98
C VAL A 155 27.75 42.13 -2.11
N LYS A 156 28.53 41.19 -1.56
CA LYS A 156 29.74 41.49 -0.77
C LYS A 156 31.00 41.64 -1.62
N GLU A 157 31.06 41.01 -2.80
CA GLU A 157 32.18 41.16 -3.73
C GLU A 157 32.10 42.46 -4.54
N GLU A 158 30.91 42.85 -5.02
CA GLU A 158 30.78 44.12 -5.77
C GLU A 158 31.08 45.35 -4.91
N LYS A 159 30.70 45.34 -3.62
CA LYS A 159 31.01 46.46 -2.70
C LYS A 159 32.47 46.56 -2.28
N LYS A 160 33.31 45.55 -2.55
CA LYS A 160 34.77 45.61 -2.31
C LYS A 160 35.55 46.07 -3.54
N ALA A 161 34.95 46.06 -4.74
CA ALA A 161 35.59 46.51 -5.96
C ALA A 161 35.44 48.02 -6.22
N GLU A 162 34.42 48.68 -5.66
CA GLU A 162 34.18 50.13 -5.85
C GLU A 162 34.73 51.02 -4.71
N GLY A 163 35.38 50.43 -3.69
CA GLY A 163 36.00 51.15 -2.59
C GLY A 163 37.52 51.26 -2.76
N SER A 164 37.95 52.08 -3.72
CA SER A 164 39.30 52.69 -3.72
C SER A 164 39.33 53.89 -2.80
#